data_AF-B3PAX6-F1
#
_entry.id   AF-B3PAX6-F1
#
_cell.length_a   1.000
_cell.length_b   1.000
_cell.length_c   1.000
_cell.angle_alpha   90.00
_cell.angle_beta   90.00
_cell.angle_gamma   90.00
#
_symmetry.space_group_name_H-M   'P 1'
#
loop_
_entity.id
_entity.type
_entity.pdbx_description
1 polymer ?
#
loop_
_entity_poly.entity_id
_entity_poly.type
_entity_poly.pdbx_seq_one_letter_code
_entity_poly.pdbx_strand_id
1 'polypeptide(L)'
;MYYLLQTFFEMANERNRSKDGSLVKAICLHIFHIGYIHQSTREICYKTARDMLANLMDEDLFSCLLVQLKMRYGEVDQAAYLFKALPLENWHPSMDSFEVLSNWLLHFDYQSSESHLARLIISHLNWGLDCEGRLFLPHNIHVRMAHLVNESLNKYAPEVIGASGISESVRQVSSLIDSTQSSREQFTNWCWRMVSVLRLHLMDQGVESVKRTLQHPTEPLLFIPELERMELIFQGVNENRPLALYVGMLVSLHGHSIPLICQHGFNLLQQLLLDHRHAATIRCLELIVPLFLETPETLANCESFQRLMTTLLNADRTYLKLAKDMVYANSIGPILELLDNMLHHQIISYTNYGLCSP
;
A
#
# COMPACT_ATOMS: atom_id res chain seq x y z
N MET A 1 2.32 32.03 27.09
CA MET A 1 1.80 30.82 26.40
C MET A 1 2.86 29.71 26.34
N TYR A 2 4.07 29.98 25.84
CA TYR A 2 5.17 29.00 25.81
C TYR A 2 5.42 28.31 27.17
N TYR A 3 5.57 29.07 28.26
CA TYR A 3 5.76 28.50 29.60
C TYR A 3 4.61 27.61 30.06
N LEU A 4 3.35 27.92 29.69
CA LEU A 4 2.20 27.08 30.03
C LEU A 4 2.25 25.74 29.31
N LEU A 5 2.55 25.75 28.01
CA LEU A 5 2.72 24.53 27.22
C LEU A 5 3.88 23.68 27.76
N GLN A 6 4.99 24.31 28.14
CA GLN A 6 6.12 23.62 28.75
C GLN A 6 5.74 22.95 30.07
N THR A 7 5.02 23.65 30.95
CA THR A 7 4.51 23.06 32.19
C THR A 7 3.56 21.89 31.92
N PHE A 8 2.66 22.00 30.94
CA PHE A 8 1.79 20.89 30.53
C PHE A 8 2.59 19.69 30.04
N PHE A 9 3.58 19.91 29.18
CA PHE A 9 4.44 18.86 28.67
C PHE A 9 5.20 18.13 29.77
N GLU A 10 5.88 18.86 30.66
CA GLU A 10 6.63 18.28 31.79
C GLU A 10 5.72 17.48 32.72
N MET A 11 4.53 18.03 33.05
CA MET A 11 3.54 17.33 33.88
C MET A 11 3.03 16.03 33.26
N ALA A 12 2.96 15.92 31.93
CA ALA A 12 2.56 14.70 31.24
C ALA A 12 3.73 13.71 31.11
N ASN A 13 4.93 14.21 30.82
CA ASN A 13 6.11 13.40 30.52
C ASN A 13 6.65 12.65 31.74
N GLU A 14 6.56 13.25 32.94
CA GLU A 14 7.04 12.62 34.18
C GLU A 14 6.05 11.61 34.79
N ARG A 15 4.84 11.49 34.23
CA ARG A 15 3.77 10.67 34.81
C ARG A 15 3.86 9.21 34.42
N ASN A 16 3.43 8.36 35.36
CA ASN A 16 3.25 6.94 35.09
C ASN A 16 1.93 6.72 34.33
N ARG A 17 2.04 6.45 33.02
CA ARG A 17 0.90 6.26 32.12
C ARG A 17 -0.08 5.16 32.55
N SER A 18 0.40 4.12 33.24
CA SER A 18 -0.47 3.04 33.73
C SER A 18 -1.44 3.49 34.83
N LYS A 19 -1.09 4.55 35.58
CA LYS A 19 -1.91 5.09 36.68
C LYS A 19 -2.64 6.38 36.29
N ASP A 20 -1.96 7.23 35.53
CA ASP A 20 -2.40 8.60 35.23
C ASP A 20 -2.86 8.79 33.78
N GLY A 21 -3.15 7.70 33.04
CA GLY A 21 -3.45 7.76 31.60
C GLY A 21 -4.57 8.74 31.23
N SER A 22 -5.63 8.84 32.03
CA SER A 22 -6.73 9.79 31.82
C SER A 22 -6.28 11.26 31.94
N LEU A 23 -5.39 11.56 32.88
CA LEU A 23 -4.83 12.89 33.08
C LEU A 23 -3.82 13.23 31.98
N VAL A 24 -2.93 12.30 31.61
CA VAL A 24 -2.00 12.47 30.48
C VAL A 24 -2.78 12.76 29.20
N LYS A 25 -3.87 12.03 28.96
CA LYS A 25 -4.80 12.27 27.86
C LYS A 25 -5.43 13.65 27.90
N ALA A 26 -5.94 14.08 29.05
CA ALA A 26 -6.50 15.43 29.20
C ALA A 26 -5.45 16.52 28.89
N ILE A 27 -4.21 16.36 29.39
CA ILE A 27 -3.11 17.30 29.14
C ILE A 27 -2.75 17.33 27.64
N CYS A 28 -2.61 16.16 26.99
CA CYS A 28 -2.34 16.08 25.56
C CYS A 28 -3.44 16.77 24.74
N LEU A 29 -4.71 16.58 25.11
CA LEU A 29 -5.82 17.28 24.48
C LEU A 29 -5.73 18.78 24.70
N HIS A 30 -5.37 19.27 25.89
CA HIS A 30 -5.15 20.70 26.09
C HIS A 30 -4.02 21.27 25.24
N ILE A 31 -2.90 20.55 25.11
CA ILE A 31 -1.81 20.94 24.21
C ILE A 31 -2.30 21.00 22.76
N PHE A 32 -3.03 19.99 22.30
CA PHE A 32 -3.64 19.96 20.96
C PHE A 32 -4.59 21.14 20.74
N HIS A 33 -5.49 21.41 21.69
CA HIS A 33 -6.42 22.51 21.60
C HIS A 33 -5.72 23.87 21.49
N ILE A 34 -4.72 24.13 22.33
CA ILE A 34 -3.96 25.39 22.30
C ILE A 34 -3.17 25.51 20.99
N GLY A 35 -2.59 24.41 20.51
CA GLY A 35 -1.75 24.39 19.32
C GLY A 35 -2.53 24.43 17.99
N TYR A 36 -3.74 23.88 17.94
CA TYR A 36 -4.39 23.54 16.67
C TYR A 36 -5.85 23.99 16.54
N ILE A 37 -6.56 24.22 17.64
CA ILE A 37 -8.00 24.59 17.62
C ILE A 37 -8.18 26.07 17.98
N HIS A 38 -7.61 26.53 19.08
CA HIS A 38 -7.85 27.89 19.59
C HIS A 38 -7.28 28.95 18.64
N GLN A 39 -8.17 29.73 18.01
CA GLN A 39 -7.82 30.73 17.00
C GLN A 39 -6.78 31.76 17.48
N SER A 40 -6.83 32.16 18.76
CA SER A 40 -5.92 33.14 19.33
C SER A 40 -4.50 32.62 19.58
N THR A 41 -4.29 31.30 19.61
CA THR A 41 -3.01 30.69 19.99
C THR A 41 -2.41 29.79 18.92
N ARG A 42 -3.25 29.20 18.04
CA ARG A 42 -2.83 28.16 17.09
C ARG A 42 -1.68 28.60 16.18
N GLU A 43 -1.72 29.81 15.62
CA GLU A 43 -0.69 30.30 14.70
C GLU A 43 0.70 30.42 15.33
N ILE A 44 0.75 30.67 16.64
CA ILE A 44 2.01 30.88 17.37
C ILE A 44 2.47 29.57 18.03
N CYS A 45 1.53 28.72 18.44
CA CYS A 45 1.83 27.56 19.29
C CYS A 45 1.93 26.23 18.55
N TYR A 46 1.43 26.11 17.31
CA TYR A 46 1.31 24.81 16.63
C TYR A 46 2.64 24.04 16.52
N LYS A 47 3.78 24.72 16.30
CA LYS A 47 5.10 24.08 16.22
C LYS A 47 5.54 23.48 17.54
N THR A 48 5.48 24.25 18.62
CA THR A 48 5.82 23.77 19.97
C THR A 48 4.87 22.66 20.40
N ALA A 49 3.57 22.84 20.17
CA ALA A 49 2.57 21.82 20.48
C ALA A 49 2.80 20.53 19.68
N ARG A 50 3.21 20.60 18.41
CA ARG A 50 3.61 19.43 17.61
C ARG A 50 4.71 18.64 18.28
N ASP A 51 5.80 19.31 18.63
CA ASP A 51 7.00 18.64 19.15
C ASP A 51 6.70 18.00 20.52
N MET A 52 5.89 18.68 21.35
CA MET A 52 5.40 18.14 22.61
C MET A 52 4.50 16.92 22.40
N LEU A 53 3.52 17.01 21.50
CA LEU A 53 2.61 15.90 21.21
C LEU A 53 3.37 14.70 20.65
N ALA A 54 4.29 14.90 19.71
CA ALA A 54 5.11 13.83 19.13
C ALA A 54 5.88 13.02 20.19
N ASN A 55 6.43 13.70 21.20
CA ASN A 55 7.12 13.05 22.31
C ASN A 55 6.16 12.37 23.32
N LEU A 56 4.92 12.85 23.42
CA LEU A 56 3.93 12.31 24.34
C LEU A 56 3.05 11.21 23.73
N MET A 57 3.07 10.98 22.41
CA MET A 57 2.13 10.05 21.78
C MET A 57 2.29 8.59 22.20
N ASP A 58 1.15 7.92 22.32
CA ASP A 58 0.98 6.47 22.42
C ASP A 58 -0.29 6.07 21.64
N GLU A 59 -0.57 4.77 21.54
CA GLU A 59 -1.67 4.22 20.73
C GLU A 59 -3.06 4.78 21.09
N ASP A 60 -3.34 4.95 22.38
CA ASP A 60 -4.62 5.48 22.87
C ASP A 60 -4.77 6.97 22.54
N LEU A 61 -3.67 7.72 22.63
CA LEU A 61 -3.64 9.14 22.31
C LEU A 61 -3.80 9.40 20.81
N PHE A 62 -3.20 8.57 19.95
CA PHE A 62 -3.43 8.65 18.50
C PHE A 62 -4.92 8.54 18.15
N SER A 63 -5.56 7.49 18.66
CA SER A 63 -6.99 7.24 18.46
C SER A 63 -7.83 8.40 18.99
N CYS A 64 -7.47 8.95 20.15
CA CYS A 64 -8.15 10.10 20.71
C CYS A 64 -8.02 11.35 19.84
N LEU A 65 -6.82 11.68 19.36
CA LEU A 65 -6.60 12.84 18.49
C LEU A 65 -7.39 12.72 17.18
N LEU A 66 -7.44 11.52 16.60
CA LEU A 66 -8.19 11.27 15.38
C LEU A 66 -9.70 11.47 15.58
N VAL A 67 -10.25 11.04 16.72
CA VAL A 67 -11.65 11.30 17.09
C VAL A 67 -11.91 12.81 17.26
N GLN A 68 -11.00 13.53 17.91
CA GLN A 68 -11.14 14.99 18.06
C GLN A 68 -11.09 15.72 16.72
N LEU A 69 -10.21 15.28 15.81
CA LEU A 69 -10.17 15.77 14.44
C LEU A 69 -11.47 15.51 13.69
N LYS A 70 -11.98 14.27 13.73
CA LYS A 70 -13.25 13.92 13.10
C LYS A 70 -14.38 14.84 13.54
N MET A 71 -14.45 15.17 14.83
CA MET A 71 -15.53 15.99 15.36
C MET A 71 -15.40 17.48 15.04
N ARG A 72 -14.19 17.99 14.86
CA ARG A 72 -13.91 19.43 14.74
C ARG A 72 -12.99 19.76 13.58
N TYR A 73 -13.09 19.00 12.50
CA TYR A 73 -12.14 19.10 11.39
C TYR A 73 -12.04 20.52 10.83
N GLY A 74 -13.19 21.20 10.65
CA GLY A 74 -13.24 22.58 10.16
C GLY A 74 -12.65 23.65 11.10
N GLU A 75 -12.39 23.32 12.37
CA GLU A 75 -11.74 24.23 13.33
C GLU A 75 -10.22 24.04 13.37
N VAL A 76 -9.73 22.88 12.91
CA VAL A 76 -8.33 22.50 13.02
C VAL A 76 -7.54 23.02 11.83
N ASP A 77 -6.51 23.81 12.13
CA ASP A 77 -5.53 24.25 11.14
C ASP A 77 -4.27 23.38 11.18
N GLN A 78 -3.53 23.25 10.08
CA GLN A 78 -2.24 22.55 10.01
C GLN A 78 -2.25 21.09 10.50
N ALA A 79 -3.39 20.38 10.44
CA ALA A 79 -3.48 18.96 10.89
C ALA A 79 -2.42 18.06 10.23
N ALA A 80 -2.19 18.23 8.92
CA ALA A 80 -1.16 17.49 8.18
C ALA A 80 0.26 17.74 8.73
N TYR A 81 0.55 18.93 9.24
CA TYR A 81 1.84 19.26 9.85
C TYR A 81 2.05 18.54 11.19
N LEU A 82 0.97 18.35 11.96
CA LEU A 82 1.00 17.53 13.18
C LEU A 82 1.33 16.08 12.86
N PHE A 83 0.51 15.45 12.01
CA PHE A 83 0.59 14.01 11.75
C PHE A 83 1.86 13.59 11.03
N LYS A 84 2.53 14.49 10.30
CA LYS A 84 3.89 14.23 9.75
C LYS A 84 4.97 14.04 10.81
N ALA A 85 4.78 14.59 12.01
CA ALA A 85 5.77 14.52 13.08
C ALA A 85 5.45 13.48 14.15
N LEU A 86 4.26 12.88 14.10
CA LEU A 86 3.92 11.82 15.04
C LEU A 86 4.55 10.49 14.59
N PRO A 87 4.97 9.63 15.52
CA PRO A 87 5.58 8.32 15.21
C PRO A 87 4.51 7.29 14.79
N LEU A 88 3.85 7.53 13.66
CA LEU A 88 2.74 6.71 13.15
C LEU A 88 3.17 5.29 12.76
N GLU A 89 4.45 5.09 12.48
CA GLU A 89 5.04 3.78 12.20
C GLU A 89 4.95 2.82 13.39
N ASN A 90 4.79 3.34 14.61
CA ASN A 90 4.63 2.56 15.83
C ASN A 90 3.16 2.38 16.24
N TRP A 91 2.21 2.93 15.46
CA TRP A 91 0.81 2.92 15.83
C TRP A 91 0.07 1.71 15.25
N HIS A 92 -0.68 1.01 16.12
CA HIS A 92 -1.71 0.04 15.72
C HIS A 92 -3.10 0.68 15.81
N PRO A 93 -3.69 1.14 14.68
CA PRO A 93 -5.00 1.77 14.72
C PRO A 93 -6.08 0.80 15.19
N SER A 94 -6.91 1.26 16.12
CA SER A 94 -8.15 0.56 16.45
C SER A 94 -9.10 0.50 15.24
N MET A 95 -10.06 -0.43 15.26
CA MET A 95 -11.08 -0.51 14.21
C MET A 95 -11.85 0.80 14.04
N ASP A 96 -12.20 1.47 15.14
CA ASP A 96 -12.87 2.78 15.10
C ASP A 96 -12.00 3.83 14.39
N SER A 97 -10.70 3.86 14.69
CA SER A 97 -9.75 4.77 14.04
C SER A 97 -9.63 4.48 12.55
N PHE A 98 -9.56 3.20 12.19
CA PHE A 98 -9.55 2.76 10.80
C PHE A 98 -10.84 3.15 10.07
N GLU A 99 -12.00 3.08 10.71
CA GLU A 99 -13.28 3.52 10.15
C GLU A 99 -13.33 5.03 9.90
N VAL A 100 -12.71 5.84 10.75
CA VAL A 100 -12.58 7.29 10.49
C VAL A 100 -11.79 7.52 9.20
N LEU A 101 -10.61 6.90 9.07
CA LEU A 101 -9.75 7.04 7.89
C LEU A 101 -10.44 6.51 6.63
N SER A 102 -11.14 5.37 6.75
CA SER A 102 -11.91 4.78 5.65
C SER A 102 -13.04 5.71 5.20
N ASN A 103 -13.75 6.32 6.14
CA ASN A 103 -14.81 7.27 5.83
C ASN A 103 -14.25 8.47 5.06
N TRP A 104 -13.14 9.04 5.51
CA TRP A 104 -12.48 10.16 4.82
C TRP A 104 -12.02 9.80 3.41
N LEU A 105 -11.54 8.58 3.17
CA LEU A 105 -11.16 8.12 1.83
C LEU A 105 -12.34 7.81 0.89
N LEU A 106 -13.49 7.40 1.42
CA LEU A 106 -14.63 6.95 0.63
C LEU A 106 -15.71 8.02 0.42
N HIS A 107 -15.80 9.01 1.31
CA HIS A 107 -16.91 9.97 1.29
C HIS A 107 -16.48 11.40 0.98
N PHE A 108 -15.18 11.67 0.95
CA PHE A 108 -14.64 12.98 0.57
C PHE A 108 -13.81 12.85 -0.71
N ASP A 109 -13.96 13.83 -1.61
CA ASP A 109 -13.15 13.90 -2.84
C ASP A 109 -11.65 13.85 -2.51
N TYR A 110 -10.84 13.27 -3.40
CA TYR A 110 -9.39 13.16 -3.19
C TYR A 110 -8.70 14.52 -3.03
N GLN A 111 -9.32 15.61 -3.50
CA GLN A 111 -8.81 16.97 -3.31
C GLN A 111 -9.13 17.56 -1.93
N SER A 112 -10.05 16.95 -1.17
CA SER A 112 -10.43 17.43 0.16
C SER A 112 -9.26 17.31 1.15
N SER A 113 -9.24 18.20 2.14
CA SER A 113 -8.25 18.18 3.22
C SER A 113 -8.30 16.86 4.02
N GLU A 114 -9.50 16.33 4.24
CA GLU A 114 -9.79 15.11 4.98
C GLU A 114 -9.19 13.90 4.27
N SER A 115 -9.41 13.79 2.95
CA SER A 115 -8.84 12.73 2.14
C SER A 115 -7.30 12.85 2.08
N HIS A 116 -6.76 14.06 1.94
CA HIS A 116 -5.31 14.28 2.01
C HIS A 116 -4.72 13.84 3.35
N LEU A 117 -5.36 14.19 4.47
CA LEU A 117 -4.89 13.79 5.79
C LEU A 117 -4.99 12.28 5.98
N ALA A 118 -6.09 11.64 5.55
CA ALA A 118 -6.24 10.20 5.61
C ALA A 118 -5.11 9.49 4.84
N ARG A 119 -4.86 9.90 3.59
CA ARG A 119 -3.78 9.37 2.75
C ARG A 119 -2.41 9.56 3.41
N LEU A 120 -2.17 10.72 4.02
CA LEU A 120 -0.93 11.00 4.74
C LEU A 120 -0.75 10.06 5.92
N ILE A 121 -1.74 9.93 6.79
CA ILE A 121 -1.68 9.06 7.98
C ILE A 121 -1.43 7.61 7.54
N ILE A 122 -2.25 7.11 6.61
CA ILE A 122 -2.17 5.74 6.08
C ILE A 122 -0.78 5.46 5.48
N SER A 123 -0.21 6.40 4.73
CA SER A 123 1.12 6.25 4.14
C SER A 123 2.28 6.22 5.12
N HIS A 124 2.08 6.67 6.37
CA HIS A 124 3.11 6.62 7.42
C HIS A 124 2.92 5.46 8.41
N LEU A 125 1.83 4.68 8.29
CA LEU A 125 1.68 3.44 9.04
C LEU A 125 2.73 2.42 8.59
N ASN A 126 3.12 1.53 9.51
CA ASN A 126 4.04 0.44 9.19
C ASN A 126 3.29 -0.75 8.57
N TRP A 127 3.37 -0.85 7.23
CA TRP A 127 2.86 -1.97 6.45
C TRP A 127 3.89 -3.10 6.26
N GLY A 128 5.00 -3.04 6.99
CA GLY A 128 6.11 -3.99 6.92
C GLY A 128 6.02 -5.10 7.95
N LEU A 129 7.19 -5.64 8.27
CA LEU A 129 7.36 -6.65 9.30
C LEU A 129 7.81 -6.01 10.62
N ASP A 130 7.42 -6.62 11.74
CA ASP A 130 7.93 -6.32 13.07
C ASP A 130 9.35 -6.90 13.27
N CYS A 131 9.93 -6.67 14.45
CA CYS A 131 11.26 -7.18 14.79
C CYS A 131 11.35 -8.71 14.86
N GLU A 132 10.21 -9.41 14.91
CA GLU A 132 10.11 -10.86 14.92
C GLU A 132 9.83 -11.42 13.50
N GLY A 133 9.80 -10.56 12.49
CA GLY A 133 9.56 -10.95 11.09
C GLY A 133 8.11 -11.30 10.79
N ARG A 134 7.15 -10.93 11.65
CA ARG A 134 5.70 -11.05 11.41
C ARG A 134 5.17 -9.74 10.85
N LEU A 135 3.98 -9.75 10.24
CA LEU A 135 3.35 -8.47 9.86
C LEU A 135 3.14 -7.58 11.08
N PHE A 136 3.54 -6.30 10.96
CA PHE A 136 3.28 -5.31 11.99
C PHE A 136 1.77 -5.04 12.12
N LEU A 137 1.09 -4.77 11.01
CA LEU A 137 -0.36 -4.73 10.96
C LEU A 137 -0.92 -6.10 10.53
N PRO A 138 -1.98 -6.62 11.19
CA PRO A 138 -2.57 -7.91 10.82
C PRO A 138 -2.98 -8.00 9.34
N HIS A 139 -2.82 -9.18 8.72
CA HIS A 139 -3.10 -9.41 7.29
C HIS A 139 -4.51 -8.96 6.85
N ASN A 140 -5.52 -9.14 7.70
CA ASN A 140 -6.89 -8.68 7.41
C ASN A 140 -6.99 -7.14 7.27
N ILE A 141 -6.12 -6.37 7.94
CA ILE A 141 -6.04 -4.92 7.79
C ILE A 141 -5.40 -4.56 6.44
N HIS A 142 -4.39 -5.31 5.99
CA HIS A 142 -3.82 -5.15 4.65
C HIS A 142 -4.89 -5.40 3.57
N VAL A 143 -5.60 -6.53 3.65
CA VAL A 143 -6.68 -6.85 2.70
C VAL A 143 -7.75 -5.76 2.72
N ARG A 144 -8.22 -5.34 3.90
CA ARG A 144 -9.23 -4.27 4.02
C ARG A 144 -8.75 -2.95 3.41
N MET A 145 -7.47 -2.59 3.59
CA MET A 145 -6.87 -1.41 2.95
C MET A 145 -6.82 -1.54 1.43
N ALA A 146 -6.49 -2.71 0.88
CA ALA A 146 -6.49 -2.93 -0.57
C ALA A 146 -7.90 -2.77 -1.18
N HIS A 147 -8.92 -3.32 -0.52
CA HIS A 147 -10.32 -3.11 -0.91
C HIS A 147 -10.71 -1.63 -0.87
N LEU A 148 -10.39 -0.95 0.24
CA LEU A 148 -10.67 0.47 0.44
C LEU A 148 -10.02 1.35 -0.63
N VAL A 149 -8.74 1.13 -0.93
CA VAL A 149 -8.00 1.88 -1.94
C VAL A 149 -8.56 1.63 -3.35
N ASN A 150 -8.89 0.38 -3.68
CA ASN A 150 -9.54 0.04 -4.95
C ASN A 150 -10.90 0.71 -5.09
N GLU A 151 -11.73 0.68 -4.03
CA GLU A 151 -13.04 1.32 -4.02
C GLU A 151 -12.93 2.84 -4.17
N SER A 152 -12.04 3.48 -3.42
CA SER A 152 -11.77 4.93 -3.54
C SER A 152 -11.30 5.30 -4.95
N LEU A 153 -10.37 4.54 -5.54
CA LEU A 153 -9.92 4.81 -6.90
C LEU A 153 -11.06 4.70 -7.91
N ASN A 154 -11.84 3.64 -7.82
CA ASN A 154 -13.00 3.39 -8.67
C ASN A 154 -14.05 4.49 -8.58
N LYS A 155 -14.26 5.03 -7.39
CA LYS A 155 -15.24 6.09 -7.14
C LYS A 155 -14.81 7.43 -7.71
N TYR A 156 -13.55 7.81 -7.51
CA TYR A 156 -13.10 9.18 -7.76
C TYR A 156 -12.24 9.36 -9.02
N ALA A 157 -11.55 8.32 -9.46
CA ALA A 157 -10.66 8.37 -10.62
C ALA A 157 -10.62 7.01 -11.32
N PRO A 158 -11.76 6.49 -11.82
CA PRO A 158 -11.83 5.16 -12.43
C PRO A 158 -10.85 5.03 -13.60
N GLU A 159 -10.18 3.88 -13.65
CA GLU A 159 -9.25 3.48 -14.70
C GLU A 159 -9.89 2.37 -15.55
N VAL A 160 -9.70 2.42 -16.86
CA VAL A 160 -10.13 1.36 -17.80
C VAL A 160 -9.01 1.14 -18.80
N ILE A 161 -8.65 -0.13 -19.02
CA ILE A 161 -7.62 -0.50 -20.00
C ILE A 161 -7.96 0.09 -21.37
N GLY A 162 -6.97 0.73 -22.00
CA GLY A 162 -7.12 1.33 -23.32
C GLY A 162 -7.75 2.73 -23.35
N ALA A 163 -8.21 3.26 -22.22
CA ALA A 163 -8.67 4.66 -22.11
C ALA A 163 -7.53 5.63 -21.70
N SER A 164 -6.48 5.14 -21.04
CA SER A 164 -5.30 5.88 -20.60
C SER A 164 -4.22 5.90 -21.70
N GLY A 165 -4.13 7.00 -22.45
CA GLY A 165 -3.30 7.11 -23.66
C GLY A 165 -1.76 7.22 -23.49
N ILE A 166 -1.19 6.93 -22.31
CA ILE A 166 0.27 6.99 -22.08
C ILE A 166 0.70 5.87 -21.12
N SER A 167 1.72 5.09 -21.50
CA SER A 167 2.23 3.97 -20.69
C SER A 167 2.80 4.43 -19.34
N GLU A 168 2.47 3.71 -18.26
CA GLU A 168 2.96 4.01 -16.89
C GLU A 168 4.49 3.86 -16.76
N SER A 169 5.10 3.00 -17.57
CA SER A 169 6.55 2.74 -17.54
C SER A 169 7.38 3.97 -17.95
N VAL A 170 6.85 4.83 -18.82
CA VAL A 170 7.46 6.14 -19.16
C VAL A 170 7.21 7.15 -18.03
N ARG A 171 6.06 7.06 -17.36
CA ARG A 171 5.69 7.97 -16.26
C ARG A 171 6.52 7.75 -15.00
N GLN A 172 6.93 6.52 -14.68
CA GLN A 172 7.73 6.22 -13.48
C GLN A 172 9.15 6.81 -13.51
N VAL A 173 9.74 7.02 -14.70
CA VAL A 173 11.08 7.62 -14.83
C VAL A 173 11.01 9.16 -14.83
N SER A 174 9.88 9.75 -15.24
CA SER A 174 9.66 11.21 -15.26
C SER A 174 8.99 11.75 -13.98
N SER A 175 8.33 10.93 -13.17
CA SER A 175 7.48 11.36 -12.05
C SER A 175 8.24 11.80 -10.79
N LEU A 176 9.54 11.56 -10.70
CA LEU A 176 10.32 11.90 -9.51
C LEU A 176 10.61 13.41 -9.37
N ILE A 177 10.36 14.22 -10.41
CA ILE A 177 10.76 15.64 -10.46
C ILE A 177 9.63 16.56 -10.95
N ASP A 178 8.54 16.04 -11.51
CA ASP A 178 7.61 16.87 -12.27
C ASP A 178 6.40 17.37 -11.46
N SER A 179 6.45 18.65 -11.06
CA SER A 179 5.35 19.39 -10.43
C SER A 179 4.10 19.60 -11.31
N THR A 180 4.10 19.05 -12.53
CA THR A 180 3.02 19.20 -13.53
C THR A 180 1.95 18.10 -13.49
N GLN A 181 2.08 17.10 -12.61
CA GLN A 181 1.06 16.05 -12.48
C GLN A 181 -0.27 16.59 -11.97
N SER A 182 -1.35 16.18 -12.62
CA SER A 182 -2.72 16.51 -12.17
C SER A 182 -2.99 15.92 -10.78
N SER A 183 -3.88 16.56 -10.01
CA SER A 183 -4.31 16.04 -8.69
C SER A 183 -4.89 14.62 -8.78
N ARG A 184 -5.56 14.32 -9.90
CA ARG A 184 -6.07 12.98 -10.23
C ARG A 184 -4.93 11.96 -10.36
N GLU A 185 -3.88 12.28 -11.13
CA GLU A 185 -2.73 11.39 -11.30
C GLU A 185 -1.97 11.16 -10.00
N GLN A 186 -1.80 12.20 -9.18
CA GLN A 186 -1.18 12.04 -7.85
C GLN A 186 -1.99 11.11 -6.96
N PHE A 187 -3.33 11.20 -7.01
CA PHE A 187 -4.23 10.30 -6.29
C PHE A 187 -4.14 8.86 -6.81
N THR A 188 -4.21 8.66 -8.13
CA THR A 188 -4.03 7.35 -8.76
C THR A 188 -2.67 6.72 -8.40
N ASN A 189 -1.59 7.49 -8.50
CA ASN A 189 -0.24 7.04 -8.12
C ASN A 189 -0.17 6.66 -6.63
N TRP A 190 -0.84 7.42 -5.76
CA TRP A 190 -0.95 7.07 -4.35
C TRP A 190 -1.67 5.73 -4.16
N CYS A 191 -2.79 5.49 -4.85
CA CYS A 191 -3.52 4.22 -4.76
C CYS A 191 -2.64 3.02 -5.16
N TRP A 192 -1.94 3.13 -6.29
CA TRP A 192 -1.02 2.09 -6.78
C TRP A 192 0.15 1.86 -5.82
N ARG A 193 0.79 2.94 -5.36
CA ARG A 193 1.86 2.85 -4.36
C ARG A 193 1.35 2.19 -3.07
N MET A 194 0.15 2.56 -2.63
CA MET A 194 -0.42 2.01 -1.41
C MET A 194 -0.60 0.49 -1.56
N VAL A 195 -1.24 0.01 -2.63
CA VAL A 195 -1.37 -1.45 -2.86
C VAL A 195 0.00 -2.12 -2.95
N SER A 196 1.01 -1.48 -3.53
CA SER A 196 2.37 -2.07 -3.67
C SER A 196 3.12 -2.27 -2.35
N VAL A 197 2.80 -1.52 -1.28
CA VAL A 197 3.45 -1.68 0.04
C VAL A 197 2.69 -2.64 0.96
N LEU A 198 1.47 -3.04 0.58
CA LEU A 198 0.68 -3.99 1.35
C LEU A 198 1.18 -5.42 1.12
N ARG A 199 1.34 -6.18 2.21
CA ARG A 199 1.66 -7.61 2.17
C ARG A 199 0.39 -8.43 2.00
N LEU A 200 -0.09 -8.50 0.76
CA LEU A 200 -1.40 -9.10 0.44
C LEU A 200 -1.32 -10.59 0.14
N HIS A 201 -0.34 -11.01 -0.66
CA HIS A 201 -0.19 -12.39 -1.09
C HIS A 201 0.46 -13.24 0.02
N LEU A 202 0.15 -14.54 0.08
CA LEU A 202 0.77 -15.45 1.06
C LEU A 202 2.29 -15.54 0.92
N MET A 203 2.79 -15.39 -0.30
CA MET A 203 4.23 -15.39 -0.62
C MET A 203 4.92 -14.04 -0.34
N ASP A 204 4.19 -13.06 0.18
CA ASP A 204 4.71 -11.73 0.57
C ASP A 204 4.70 -11.51 2.09
N GLN A 205 4.54 -12.59 2.86
CA GLN A 205 4.49 -12.54 4.31
C GLN A 205 5.88 -12.75 4.93
N GLY A 206 5.95 -12.90 6.24
CA GLY A 206 7.17 -13.33 6.93
C GLY A 206 7.69 -14.67 6.41
N VAL A 207 9.01 -14.89 6.45
CA VAL A 207 9.68 -16.08 5.89
C VAL A 207 9.07 -17.38 6.40
N GLU A 208 8.72 -17.47 7.68
CA GLU A 208 8.11 -18.67 8.26
C GLU A 208 6.68 -18.91 7.75
N SER A 209 5.92 -17.85 7.45
CA SER A 209 4.62 -17.97 6.79
C SER A 209 4.77 -18.48 5.36
N VAL A 210 5.75 -17.95 4.62
CA VAL A 210 6.05 -18.38 3.24
C VAL A 210 6.42 -19.87 3.18
N LYS A 211 7.34 -20.32 4.05
CA LYS A 211 7.70 -21.74 4.16
C LYS A 211 6.49 -22.61 4.47
N ARG A 212 5.64 -22.20 5.42
CA ARG A 212 4.42 -22.93 5.76
C ARG A 212 3.47 -23.04 4.57
N THR A 213 3.29 -21.95 3.81
CA THR A 213 2.46 -21.95 2.61
C THR A 213 2.95 -22.94 1.56
N LEU A 214 4.26 -23.03 1.33
CA LEU A 214 4.81 -23.98 0.36
C LEU A 214 4.75 -25.43 0.84
N GLN A 215 5.03 -25.68 2.13
CA GLN A 215 5.04 -27.03 2.70
C GLN A 215 3.63 -27.61 2.93
N HIS A 216 2.68 -26.75 3.29
CA HIS A 216 1.32 -27.13 3.68
C HIS A 216 0.28 -26.20 3.02
N PRO A 217 0.19 -26.17 1.68
CA PRO A 217 -0.62 -25.17 0.96
C PRO A 217 -2.12 -25.23 1.27
N THR A 218 -2.65 -26.41 1.59
CA THR A 218 -4.08 -26.60 1.85
C THR A 218 -4.59 -25.72 3.00
N GLU A 219 -3.84 -25.57 4.08
CA GLU A 219 -4.32 -24.84 5.28
C GLU A 219 -4.40 -23.32 5.03
N PRO A 220 -3.34 -22.62 4.57
CA PRO A 220 -3.42 -21.20 4.27
C PRO A 220 -4.42 -20.84 3.16
N LEU A 221 -4.58 -21.71 2.15
CA LEU A 221 -5.51 -21.47 1.05
C LEU A 221 -6.98 -21.44 1.48
N LEU A 222 -7.35 -22.08 2.60
CA LEU A 222 -8.74 -22.03 3.12
C LEU A 222 -9.17 -20.61 3.51
N PHE A 223 -8.22 -19.74 3.82
CA PHE A 223 -8.48 -18.35 4.21
C PHE A 223 -8.45 -17.39 3.01
N ILE A 224 -8.11 -17.87 1.82
CA ILE A 224 -8.07 -17.07 0.60
C ILE A 224 -9.42 -17.17 -0.12
N PRO A 225 -10.11 -16.04 -0.34
CA PRO A 225 -11.43 -16.05 -0.99
C PRO A 225 -11.35 -16.35 -2.48
N GLU A 226 -12.41 -16.97 -2.99
CA GLU A 226 -12.76 -16.94 -4.41
C GLU A 226 -12.98 -15.47 -4.85
N LEU A 227 -12.60 -15.15 -6.08
CA LEU A 227 -12.64 -13.77 -6.58
C LEU A 227 -14.07 -13.24 -6.61
N GLU A 228 -15.01 -14.10 -6.97
CA GLU A 228 -16.45 -13.87 -7.10
C GLU A 228 -17.11 -13.45 -5.78
N ARG A 229 -16.51 -13.80 -4.64
CA ARG A 229 -17.01 -13.42 -3.30
C ARG A 229 -16.64 -11.99 -2.92
N MET A 230 -15.82 -11.31 -3.71
CA MET A 230 -15.37 -9.94 -3.48
C MET A 230 -16.01 -8.98 -4.48
N GLU A 231 -17.28 -8.67 -4.29
CA GLU A 231 -18.16 -8.00 -5.26
C GLU A 231 -17.51 -6.81 -6.00
N LEU A 232 -16.96 -5.83 -5.28
CA LEU A 232 -16.37 -4.63 -5.89
C LEU A 232 -15.07 -4.90 -6.67
N ILE A 233 -14.28 -5.87 -6.22
CA ILE A 233 -13.06 -6.27 -6.93
C ILE A 233 -13.46 -7.08 -8.17
N PHE A 234 -14.37 -8.04 -8.01
CA PHE A 234 -14.86 -8.86 -9.11
C PHE A 234 -15.52 -8.01 -10.21
N GLN A 235 -16.32 -7.02 -9.83
CA GLN A 235 -16.85 -6.04 -10.77
C GLN A 235 -15.73 -5.30 -11.51
N GLY A 236 -14.73 -4.78 -10.79
CA GLY A 236 -13.59 -4.09 -11.40
C GLY A 236 -12.78 -4.99 -12.34
N VAL A 237 -12.62 -6.27 -12.00
CA VAL A 237 -11.98 -7.27 -12.88
C VAL A 237 -12.78 -7.47 -14.16
N ASN A 238 -14.09 -7.65 -14.06
CA ASN A 238 -14.98 -7.83 -15.23
C ASN A 238 -15.00 -6.59 -16.13
N GLU A 239 -14.81 -5.40 -15.55
CA GLU A 239 -14.72 -4.13 -16.27
C GLU A 239 -13.30 -3.81 -16.76
N ASN A 240 -12.33 -4.71 -16.60
CA ASN A 240 -10.92 -4.50 -16.97
C ASN A 240 -10.33 -3.22 -16.34
N ARG A 241 -10.56 -3.02 -15.04
CA ARG A 241 -9.93 -1.93 -14.27
C ARG A 241 -8.56 -2.39 -13.77
N PRO A 242 -7.45 -1.75 -14.19
CA PRO A 242 -6.08 -2.18 -13.88
C PRO A 242 -5.81 -2.47 -12.40
N LEU A 243 -6.17 -1.56 -11.48
CA LEU A 243 -5.91 -1.80 -10.06
C LEU A 243 -6.72 -2.97 -9.50
N ALA A 244 -7.97 -3.16 -9.96
CA ALA A 244 -8.80 -4.29 -9.53
C ALA A 244 -8.24 -5.64 -10.00
N LEU A 245 -7.69 -5.70 -11.22
CA LEU A 245 -6.97 -6.87 -11.73
C LEU A 245 -5.76 -7.20 -10.84
N TYR A 246 -4.97 -6.19 -10.48
CA TYR A 246 -3.81 -6.36 -9.62
C TYR A 246 -4.19 -6.82 -8.20
N VAL A 247 -5.15 -6.14 -7.56
CA VAL A 247 -5.63 -6.54 -6.22
C VAL A 247 -6.23 -7.94 -6.26
N GLY A 248 -7.05 -8.27 -7.27
CA GLY A 248 -7.64 -9.59 -7.45
C GLY A 248 -6.60 -10.71 -7.53
N MET A 249 -5.48 -10.48 -8.21
CA MET A 249 -4.34 -11.40 -8.20
C MET A 249 -3.73 -11.55 -6.81
N LEU A 250 -3.56 -10.46 -6.07
CA LEU A 250 -2.87 -10.49 -4.78
C LEU A 250 -3.68 -11.04 -3.61
N VAL A 251 -5.02 -11.03 -3.67
CA VAL A 251 -5.88 -11.40 -2.53
C VAL A 251 -6.79 -12.60 -2.77
N SER A 252 -6.96 -13.05 -4.02
CA SER A 252 -7.89 -14.15 -4.35
C SER A 252 -7.16 -15.44 -4.72
N LEU A 253 -7.93 -16.53 -4.81
CA LEU A 253 -7.40 -17.80 -5.30
C LEU A 253 -6.83 -17.73 -6.73
N HIS A 254 -7.15 -16.70 -7.53
CA HIS A 254 -6.59 -16.52 -8.87
C HIS A 254 -5.08 -16.24 -8.87
N GLY A 255 -4.50 -15.80 -7.76
CA GLY A 255 -3.05 -15.70 -7.58
C GLY A 255 -2.42 -16.75 -6.68
N HIS A 256 -3.22 -17.52 -5.93
CA HIS A 256 -2.71 -18.44 -4.90
C HIS A 256 -2.87 -19.93 -5.25
N SER A 257 -3.87 -20.29 -6.06
CA SER A 257 -4.17 -21.67 -6.40
C SER A 257 -3.63 -22.01 -7.79
N ILE A 258 -2.66 -22.93 -7.88
CA ILE A 258 -2.03 -23.34 -9.14
C ILE A 258 -3.03 -23.58 -10.29
N PRO A 259 -4.12 -24.38 -10.11
CA PRO A 259 -5.13 -24.55 -11.15
C PRO A 259 -5.77 -23.24 -11.61
N LEU A 260 -6.16 -22.37 -10.67
CA LEU A 260 -6.84 -21.10 -10.98
C LEU A 260 -5.89 -20.05 -11.54
N ILE A 261 -4.62 -20.07 -11.14
CA ILE A 261 -3.56 -19.26 -11.76
C ILE A 261 -3.43 -19.62 -13.24
N CYS A 262 -3.36 -20.92 -13.56
CA CYS A 262 -3.25 -21.40 -14.93
C CYS A 262 -4.49 -21.07 -15.76
N GLN A 263 -5.68 -21.26 -15.19
CA GLN A 263 -6.96 -21.07 -15.88
C GLN A 263 -7.33 -19.59 -16.08
N HIS A 264 -7.07 -18.75 -15.07
CA HIS A 264 -7.54 -17.37 -15.02
C HIS A 264 -6.43 -16.36 -14.69
N GLY A 265 -5.56 -16.66 -13.72
CA GLY A 265 -4.57 -15.71 -13.21
C GLY A 265 -3.64 -15.13 -14.28
N PHE A 266 -3.04 -15.97 -15.12
CA PHE A 266 -2.18 -15.47 -16.21
C PHE A 266 -2.90 -14.58 -17.22
N ASN A 267 -4.21 -14.78 -17.44
CA ASN A 267 -4.99 -13.90 -18.30
C ASN A 267 -5.19 -12.51 -17.65
N LEU A 268 -5.37 -12.43 -16.33
CA LEU A 268 -5.43 -11.16 -15.61
C LEU A 268 -4.08 -10.40 -15.72
N LEU A 269 -2.96 -11.12 -15.58
CA LEU A 269 -1.62 -10.54 -15.79
C LEU A 269 -1.41 -10.06 -17.22
N GLN A 270 -1.93 -10.78 -18.22
CA GLN A 270 -1.87 -10.33 -19.60
C GLN A 270 -2.63 -9.00 -19.80
N GLN A 271 -3.78 -8.81 -19.15
CA GLN A 271 -4.51 -7.54 -19.19
C GLN A 271 -3.70 -6.40 -18.56
N LEU A 272 -3.03 -6.65 -17.43
CA LEU A 272 -2.11 -5.67 -16.83
C LEU A 272 -0.98 -5.26 -17.79
N LEU A 273 -0.41 -6.20 -18.55
CA LEU A 273 0.61 -5.88 -19.56
C LEU A 273 0.05 -5.04 -20.72
N LEU A 274 -1.21 -5.27 -21.13
CA LEU A 274 -1.86 -4.44 -22.15
C LEU A 274 -2.02 -2.98 -21.71
N ASP A 275 -2.17 -2.74 -20.40
CA ASP A 275 -2.14 -1.40 -19.78
C ASP A 275 -0.73 -0.91 -19.42
N HIS A 276 0.30 -1.62 -19.87
CA HIS A 276 1.71 -1.32 -19.59
C HIS A 276 2.10 -1.33 -18.11
N ARG A 277 1.37 -2.06 -17.26
CA ARG A 277 1.65 -2.28 -15.83
C ARG A 277 2.70 -3.39 -15.64
N HIS A 278 3.86 -3.21 -16.24
CA HIS A 278 4.94 -4.20 -16.25
C HIS A 278 5.46 -4.52 -14.85
N ALA A 279 5.71 -3.51 -14.02
CA ALA A 279 6.21 -3.69 -12.66
C ALA A 279 5.22 -4.49 -11.78
N ALA A 280 3.93 -4.17 -11.84
CA ALA A 280 2.89 -4.93 -11.13
C ALA A 280 2.82 -6.38 -11.61
N THR A 281 2.92 -6.61 -12.93
CA THR A 281 2.93 -7.95 -13.51
C THR A 281 4.14 -8.77 -13.06
N ILE A 282 5.34 -8.20 -13.13
CA ILE A 282 6.57 -8.83 -12.68
C ILE A 282 6.50 -9.11 -11.18
N ARG A 283 5.95 -8.19 -10.38
CA ARG A 283 5.73 -8.41 -8.95
C ARG A 283 4.78 -9.59 -8.69
N CYS A 284 3.70 -9.74 -9.45
CA CYS A 284 2.86 -10.93 -9.34
C CYS A 284 3.63 -12.20 -9.71
N LEU A 285 4.41 -12.18 -10.81
CA LEU A 285 5.24 -13.33 -11.20
C LEU A 285 6.23 -13.73 -10.10
N GLU A 286 6.84 -12.74 -9.45
CA GLU A 286 7.76 -12.96 -8.33
C GLU A 286 7.11 -13.80 -7.21
N LEU A 287 5.83 -13.54 -6.95
CA LEU A 287 5.05 -14.16 -5.89
C LEU A 287 4.45 -15.51 -6.27
N ILE A 288 4.04 -15.70 -7.53
CA ILE A 288 3.32 -16.91 -7.95
C ILE A 288 4.25 -18.00 -8.48
N VAL A 289 5.37 -17.66 -9.12
CA VAL A 289 6.31 -18.66 -9.68
C VAL A 289 6.82 -19.64 -8.61
N PRO A 290 7.17 -19.21 -7.37
CA PRO A 290 7.60 -20.14 -6.34
C PRO A 290 6.53 -21.15 -5.90
N LEU A 291 5.24 -20.91 -6.19
CA LEU A 291 4.20 -21.91 -5.92
C LEU A 291 4.35 -23.17 -6.80
N PHE A 292 5.06 -23.06 -7.94
CA PHE A 292 5.25 -24.14 -8.90
C PHE A 292 6.54 -24.94 -8.67
N LEU A 293 7.28 -24.71 -7.59
CA LEU A 293 8.59 -25.37 -7.36
C LEU A 293 8.50 -26.91 -7.38
N GLU A 294 7.41 -27.49 -6.87
CA GLU A 294 7.16 -28.93 -6.90
C GLU A 294 6.58 -29.43 -8.24
N THR A 295 6.11 -28.53 -9.10
CA THR A 295 5.47 -28.86 -10.39
C THR A 295 5.89 -27.91 -11.53
N PRO A 296 7.20 -27.75 -11.81
CA PRO A 296 7.70 -26.79 -12.79
C PRO A 296 7.20 -27.09 -14.21
N GLU A 297 6.96 -28.36 -14.54
CA GLU A 297 6.38 -28.82 -15.80
C GLU A 297 4.99 -28.22 -16.06
N THR A 298 4.17 -28.02 -15.01
CA THR A 298 2.85 -27.41 -15.13
C THR A 298 2.96 -25.96 -15.61
N LEU A 299 3.92 -25.21 -15.06
CA LEU A 299 4.19 -23.84 -15.45
C LEU A 299 4.78 -23.76 -16.86
N ALA A 300 5.77 -24.62 -17.14
CA ALA A 300 6.45 -24.66 -18.42
C ALA A 300 5.51 -24.98 -19.60
N ASN A 301 4.54 -25.86 -19.39
CA ASN A 301 3.56 -26.26 -20.41
C ASN A 301 2.31 -25.36 -20.45
N CYS A 302 2.21 -24.35 -19.59
CA CYS A 302 1.07 -23.44 -19.55
C CYS A 302 1.17 -22.40 -20.69
N GLU A 303 0.34 -22.52 -21.72
CA GLU A 303 0.35 -21.61 -22.88
C GLU A 303 0.13 -20.13 -22.51
N SER A 304 -0.72 -19.87 -21.52
CA SER A 304 -0.98 -18.50 -21.05
C SER A 304 0.25 -17.90 -20.37
N PHE A 305 1.00 -18.68 -19.60
CA PHE A 305 2.29 -18.26 -19.05
C PHE A 305 3.34 -18.02 -20.14
N GLN A 306 3.47 -18.92 -21.12
CA GLN A 306 4.40 -18.75 -22.24
C GLN A 306 4.11 -17.47 -23.03
N ARG A 307 2.83 -17.15 -23.25
CA ARG A 307 2.38 -15.91 -23.90
C ARG A 307 2.73 -14.67 -23.07
N LEU A 308 2.52 -14.73 -21.75
CA LEU A 308 2.87 -13.66 -20.82
C LEU A 308 4.37 -13.37 -20.86
N MET A 309 5.20 -14.41 -20.77
CA MET A 309 6.66 -14.31 -20.85
C MET A 309 7.11 -13.76 -22.21
N THR A 310 6.52 -14.22 -23.30
CA THR A 310 6.81 -13.69 -24.65
C THR A 310 6.47 -12.20 -24.75
N THR A 311 5.38 -11.76 -24.11
CA THR A 311 4.99 -10.34 -24.07
C THR A 311 6.03 -9.52 -23.30
N LEU A 312 6.43 -9.95 -22.10
CA LEU A 312 7.45 -9.30 -21.28
C LEU A 312 8.81 -9.23 -21.98
N LEU A 313 9.26 -10.33 -22.60
CA LEU A 313 10.54 -10.40 -23.31
C LEU A 313 10.61 -9.46 -24.51
N ASN A 314 9.45 -9.08 -25.08
CA ASN A 314 9.36 -8.14 -26.19
C ASN A 314 8.95 -6.72 -25.76
N ALA A 315 8.72 -6.47 -24.48
CA ALA A 315 8.19 -5.19 -24.01
C ALA A 315 9.13 -4.01 -24.36
N ASP A 316 10.43 -4.15 -24.08
CA ASP A 316 11.45 -3.12 -24.37
C ASP A 316 11.67 -2.88 -25.88
N ARG A 317 11.45 -3.90 -26.72
CA ARG A 317 11.54 -3.75 -28.18
C ARG A 317 10.47 -2.83 -28.75
N THR A 318 9.33 -2.75 -28.06
CA THR A 318 8.23 -1.84 -28.43
C THR A 318 8.62 -0.40 -28.13
N TYR A 319 9.33 -0.15 -27.02
CA TYR A 319 9.85 1.16 -26.66
C TYR A 319 10.94 1.66 -27.61
N LEU A 320 11.89 0.81 -27.98
CA LEU A 320 12.94 1.15 -28.95
C LEU A 320 12.40 1.51 -30.34
N LYS A 321 11.25 0.96 -30.74
CA LYS A 321 10.57 1.31 -32.00
C LYS A 321 9.83 2.66 -31.93
N LEU A 322 9.37 3.06 -30.74
CA LEU A 322 8.69 4.35 -30.50
C LEU A 322 9.70 5.49 -30.33
N ALA A 323 10.82 5.25 -29.66
CA ALA A 323 11.92 6.20 -29.47
C ALA A 323 12.90 6.14 -30.65
N LYS A 324 12.52 6.69 -31.81
CA LYS A 324 13.32 6.64 -33.05
C LYS A 324 14.74 7.24 -32.96
N ASP A 325 15.12 7.93 -31.89
CA ASP A 325 16.34 8.76 -31.86
C ASP A 325 17.30 8.53 -30.68
N MET A 326 17.17 7.48 -29.87
CA MET A 326 18.14 7.22 -28.79
C MET A 326 19.07 6.04 -29.07
N VAL A 327 20.30 6.41 -29.43
CA VAL A 327 21.47 5.57 -29.65
C VAL A 327 21.85 4.82 -28.37
N TYR A 328 21.38 3.59 -28.18
CA TYR A 328 22.09 2.55 -27.40
C TYR A 328 21.67 1.17 -27.90
N ALA A 329 22.39 0.65 -28.89
CA ALA A 329 22.07 -0.64 -29.53
C ALA A 329 22.35 -1.88 -28.65
N ASN A 330 22.88 -1.71 -27.42
CA ASN A 330 23.36 -2.82 -26.58
C ASN A 330 22.94 -2.77 -25.09
N SER A 331 22.03 -1.88 -24.68
CA SER A 331 21.53 -1.88 -23.30
C SER A 331 20.28 -2.74 -23.17
N ILE A 332 20.25 -3.65 -22.19
CA ILE A 332 19.03 -4.34 -21.76
C ILE A 332 18.03 -3.25 -21.32
N GLY A 333 16.79 -3.32 -21.79
CA GLY A 333 15.79 -2.32 -21.43
C GLY A 333 15.31 -2.48 -19.98
N PRO A 334 14.63 -1.44 -19.43
CA PRO A 334 14.28 -1.40 -18.02
C PRO A 334 13.31 -2.52 -17.60
N ILE A 335 12.46 -3.02 -18.51
CA ILE A 335 11.52 -4.09 -18.17
C ILE A 335 12.23 -5.43 -18.09
N LEU A 336 13.14 -5.71 -19.02
CA LEU A 336 13.99 -6.89 -18.98
C LEU A 336 14.92 -6.88 -17.76
N GLU A 337 15.43 -5.71 -17.35
CA GLU A 337 16.22 -5.56 -16.12
C GLU A 337 15.39 -5.87 -14.87
N LEU A 338 14.13 -5.39 -14.79
CA LEU A 338 13.22 -5.77 -13.70
C LEU A 338 12.93 -7.27 -13.67
N LEU A 339 12.75 -7.88 -14.85
CA LEU A 339 12.52 -9.32 -14.97
C LEU A 339 13.76 -10.12 -14.52
N ASP A 340 14.95 -9.70 -14.92
CA ASP A 340 16.22 -10.31 -14.51
C ASP A 340 16.43 -10.22 -12.99
N ASN A 341 16.19 -9.04 -12.40
CA ASN A 341 16.27 -8.82 -10.95
C ASN A 341 15.31 -9.73 -10.18
N MET A 342 14.08 -9.91 -10.67
CA MET A 342 13.12 -10.83 -10.07
C MET A 342 13.63 -12.28 -10.10
N LEU A 343 14.13 -12.76 -11.25
CA LEU A 343 14.64 -14.12 -11.39
C LEU A 343 15.86 -14.34 -10.47
N HIS A 344 16.77 -13.37 -10.44
CA HIS A 344 17.94 -13.40 -9.56
C HIS A 344 17.53 -13.43 -8.08
N HIS A 345 16.55 -12.62 -7.68
CA HIS A 345 16.02 -12.61 -6.32
C HIS A 345 15.43 -13.96 -5.94
N GLN A 346 14.63 -14.60 -6.80
CA GLN A 346 14.06 -15.92 -6.53
C GLN A 346 15.14 -16.99 -6.33
N ILE A 347 16.18 -16.99 -7.18
CA ILE A 347 17.30 -17.94 -7.09
C ILE A 347 18.07 -17.75 -5.77
N ILE A 348 18.36 -16.50 -5.37
CA ILE A 348 19.10 -16.22 -4.13
C ILE A 348 18.25 -16.48 -2.89
N SER A 349 16.95 -16.24 -2.96
CA SER A 349 16.00 -16.40 -1.85
C SER A 349 15.51 -17.84 -1.66
N TYR A 350 16.14 -18.84 -2.28
CA TYR A 350 15.73 -20.25 -2.21
C TYR A 350 15.53 -20.78 -0.78
N THR A 351 16.32 -20.32 0.18
CA THR A 351 16.20 -20.69 1.60
C THR A 351 14.92 -20.16 2.24
N ASN A 352 14.39 -19.03 1.78
CA ASN A 352 13.10 -18.49 2.20
C ASN A 352 11.95 -19.37 1.72
N TYR A 353 12.16 -20.14 0.65
CA TYR A 353 11.20 -21.12 0.14
C TYR A 353 11.35 -22.50 0.79
N GLY A 354 12.29 -22.66 1.73
CA GLY A 354 12.54 -23.93 2.41
C GLY A 354 13.38 -24.93 1.59
N LEU A 355 14.03 -24.49 0.52
CA LEU A 355 14.89 -25.31 -0.31
C LEU A 355 16.32 -25.41 0.24
N CYS A 356 16.99 -26.54 0.00
CA CYS A 356 18.38 -26.78 0.42
C CYS A 356 19.42 -26.24 -0.58
N SER A 357 19.03 -26.08 -1.84
CA SER A 357 19.83 -25.48 -2.92
C SER A 357 18.92 -24.67 -3.85
N PRO A 358 19.47 -23.69 -4.60
CA PRO A 358 18.74 -22.97 -5.64
C PRO A 358 18.16 -23.88 -6.72
#